data_AF-A0A8B6XH10-F1
#
_entry.id   AF-A0A8B6XH10-F1
#
_cell.length_a   1.000
_cell.length_b   1.000
_cell.length_c   1.000
_cell.angle_alpha   90.00
_cell.angle_beta   90.00
_cell.angle_gamma   90.00
#
_symmetry.space_group_name_H-M   'P 1'
#
loop_
_entity.id
_entity.type
_entity.pdbx_description
1 polymer ?
#
loop_
_entity_poly.entity_id
_entity_poly.type
_entity_poly.pdbx_seq_one_letter_code
_entity_poly.pdbx_strand_id
1 'polypeptide(L)'
;MMLEIKTVSWLLLVYLAFLVCVNADLECKEDIFKEVKDNVDCGYFTSICIRKCQTYQGYTTKCAFATDSFGKKIFNKNGCSCVCKGNSNSVITPIGHTLPPVQTISPVQTFASLNAFRNTILVIHNNYRKMHGVPYLKLNQELNFYAQQRAEMWAQMGMLMKNPFGPGENPYWAYNTAPPNGEDAVKVWYNEIKDWNFKANSETQASPKTEHFTQVIWKSTSELGVGRAYNLNTVYVVCSYYNGGNIFGQYGSNVMPRLA
;
A
#
# COMPACT_ATOMS: atom_id res chain seq x y z
N MET A 1 18.07 6.98 45.80
CA MET A 1 18.68 6.74 44.48
C MET A 1 17.68 7.19 43.42
N MET A 2 17.67 8.48 43.10
CA MET A 2 16.90 9.04 41.98
C MET A 2 17.91 9.40 40.89
N LEU A 3 17.71 8.83 39.70
CA LEU A 3 18.52 9.11 38.50
C LEU A 3 18.13 10.48 37.94
N GLU A 4 19.10 11.39 37.87
CA GLU A 4 18.98 12.66 37.14
C GLU A 4 19.09 12.40 35.63
N ILE A 5 18.05 12.78 34.88
CA ILE A 5 18.09 12.86 33.42
C ILE A 5 18.71 14.22 33.04
N LYS A 6 19.92 14.19 32.50
CA LYS A 6 20.62 15.37 31.99
C LYS A 6 19.86 15.94 30.78
N THR A 7 19.57 17.23 30.83
CA THR A 7 18.96 18.02 29.75
C THR A 7 19.80 17.96 28.48
N VAL A 8 19.24 17.44 27.39
CA VAL A 8 19.84 17.55 26.05
C VAL A 8 19.79 19.03 25.65
N SER A 9 20.96 19.61 25.34
CA SER A 9 21.09 21.01 24.94
C SER A 9 20.18 21.31 23.74
N TRP A 10 19.41 22.39 23.85
CA TRP A 10 18.46 22.84 22.81
C TRP A 10 19.13 23.03 21.44
N LEU A 11 20.41 23.42 21.42
CA LEU A 11 21.22 23.54 20.21
C LEU A 11 21.48 22.20 19.51
N LEU A 12 21.62 21.11 20.28
CA LEU A 12 21.81 19.77 19.74
C LEU A 12 20.51 19.24 19.10
N LEU A 13 19.36 19.56 19.71
CA LEU A 13 18.04 19.22 19.16
C LEU A 13 17.73 19.99 17.87
N VAL A 14 18.09 21.27 17.80
CA VAL A 14 17.94 22.07 16.57
C VAL A 14 18.86 21.58 15.46
N TYR A 15 20.11 21.23 15.78
CA TYR A 15 21.06 20.70 14.79
C TYR A 15 20.65 19.31 14.27
N LEU A 16 20.17 18.43 15.16
CA LEU A 16 19.61 17.13 14.77
C LEU A 16 18.32 17.28 13.96
N ALA A 17 17.42 18.19 14.33
CA ALA A 17 16.22 18.49 13.56
C ALA A 17 16.55 19.04 12.16
N PHE A 18 17.58 19.89 12.04
CA PHE A 18 18.02 20.43 10.76
C PHE A 18 18.60 19.34 9.84
N LEU A 19 19.44 18.45 10.36
CA LEU A 19 19.97 17.30 9.62
C LEU A 19 18.86 16.32 9.22
N VAL A 20 17.90 16.06 10.11
CA VAL A 20 16.76 15.17 9.83
C VAL A 20 15.86 15.75 8.74
N CYS A 21 15.55 17.06 8.78
CA CYS A 21 14.74 17.70 7.74
C CYS A 21 15.47 17.74 6.38
N VAL A 22 16.77 18.03 6.37
CA VAL A 22 17.57 18.03 5.12
C VAL A 22 17.64 16.62 4.52
N ASN A 23 17.77 15.59 5.36
CA ASN A 23 17.74 14.20 4.90
C ASN A 23 16.35 13.78 4.41
N ALA A 24 15.28 14.17 5.10
CA ALA A 24 13.91 13.89 4.66
C ALA A 24 13.58 14.54 3.31
N ASP A 25 14.06 15.77 3.08
CA ASP A 25 13.93 16.46 1.79
C ASP A 25 14.72 15.75 0.68
N LEU A 26 15.91 15.22 0.98
CA LEU A 26 16.75 14.47 0.03
C LEU A 26 16.14 13.10 -0.30
N GLU A 27 15.65 12.37 0.71
CA GLU A 27 14.95 11.08 0.56
C GLU A 27 13.70 11.24 -0.31
N CYS A 28 12.86 12.23 0.00
CA CYS A 28 11.66 12.51 -0.75
C CYS A 28 11.97 12.83 -2.23
N LYS A 29 13.02 13.60 -2.47
CA LYS A 29 13.48 13.94 -3.81
C LYS A 29 13.95 12.70 -4.58
N GLU A 30 14.78 11.85 -3.99
CA GLU A 30 15.25 10.62 -4.63
C GLU A 30 14.09 9.68 -4.99
N ASP A 31 13.11 9.55 -4.10
CA ASP A 31 11.96 8.67 -4.31
C ASP A 31 11.06 9.17 -5.45
N ILE A 32 10.88 10.50 -5.57
CA ILE A 32 10.16 11.10 -6.70
C ILE A 32 10.90 10.81 -8.02
N PHE A 33 12.23 10.93 -8.05
CA PHE A 33 13.01 10.67 -9.27
C PHE A 33 13.06 9.19 -9.66
N LYS A 34 13.06 8.26 -8.70
CA LYS A 34 13.03 6.81 -8.97
C LYS A 34 11.73 6.37 -9.66
N GLU A 35 10.60 6.99 -9.30
CA GLU A 35 9.28 6.58 -9.82
C GLU A 35 8.97 7.17 -11.21
N VAL A 36 9.64 8.26 -11.57
CA VAL A 36 9.40 8.96 -12.83
C VAL A 36 10.20 8.30 -13.95
N LYS A 37 9.51 7.53 -14.80
CA LYS A 37 10.10 6.98 -16.03
C LYS A 37 10.52 8.08 -16.98
N ASP A 38 11.50 7.75 -17.80
CA ASP A 38 11.94 8.50 -18.95
C ASP A 38 10.79 8.69 -19.98
N ASN A 39 9.86 9.65 -19.77
CA ASN A 39 9.05 10.40 -20.78
C ASN A 39 7.80 11.08 -20.18
N VAL A 40 7.78 11.33 -18.88
CA VAL A 40 6.61 11.94 -18.22
C VAL A 40 6.51 13.44 -18.54
N ASP A 41 5.31 13.91 -18.92
CA ASP A 41 5.03 15.33 -19.12
C ASP A 41 5.04 16.12 -17.78
N CYS A 42 5.26 17.44 -17.85
CA CYS A 42 5.41 18.24 -16.63
C CYS A 42 4.13 18.33 -15.79
N GLY A 43 2.94 18.20 -16.39
CA GLY A 43 1.67 18.23 -15.65
C GLY A 43 1.49 16.96 -14.81
N TYR A 44 1.74 15.81 -15.41
CA TYR A 44 1.69 14.52 -14.74
C TYR A 44 2.78 14.41 -13.66
N PHE A 45 4.01 14.84 -13.96
CA PHE A 45 5.11 14.93 -12.99
C PHE A 45 4.73 15.78 -11.77
N THR A 46 4.14 16.95 -12.00
CA THR A 46 3.69 17.86 -10.93
C THR A 46 2.62 17.23 -10.07
N SER A 47 1.66 16.51 -10.66
CA SER A 47 0.59 15.83 -9.92
C SER A 47 1.10 14.71 -9.01
N ILE A 48 2.09 13.92 -9.47
CA ILE A 48 2.74 12.87 -8.68
C ILE A 48 3.47 13.50 -7.50
N CYS A 49 4.20 14.58 -7.78
CA CYS A 49 4.98 15.27 -6.78
C CYS A 49 4.11 15.85 -5.66
N ILE A 50 3.00 16.53 -6.00
CA ILE A 50 2.05 17.07 -5.02
C ILE A 50 1.50 15.96 -4.11
N ARG A 51 1.05 14.85 -4.70
CA ARG A 51 0.54 13.70 -3.93
C ARG A 51 1.59 13.15 -2.97
N LYS A 52 2.83 12.95 -3.43
CA LYS A 52 3.91 12.46 -2.57
C LYS A 52 4.24 13.46 -1.47
N CYS A 53 4.36 14.75 -1.77
CA CYS A 53 4.61 15.77 -0.73
C CYS A 53 3.56 15.76 0.38
N GLN A 54 2.28 15.54 0.03
CA GLN A 54 1.18 15.47 1.01
C GLN A 54 1.25 14.24 1.91
N THR A 55 1.95 13.17 1.51
CA THR A 55 2.12 11.96 2.31
C THR A 55 3.20 12.07 3.40
N TYR A 56 4.04 13.12 3.36
CA TYR A 56 5.05 13.38 4.40
C TYR A 56 4.47 14.29 5.50
N GLN A 57 4.36 13.78 6.73
CA GLN A 57 3.78 14.51 7.87
C GLN A 57 4.58 15.78 8.20
N GLY A 58 3.93 16.95 8.26
CA GLY A 58 4.55 18.24 8.61
C GLY A 58 4.85 19.20 7.44
N TYR A 59 4.44 18.84 6.22
CA TYR A 59 4.72 19.59 4.99
C TYR A 59 3.40 20.11 4.38
N THR A 60 3.22 21.43 4.27
CA THR A 60 2.09 22.02 3.52
C THR A 60 2.55 22.49 2.15
N THR A 61 1.83 22.13 1.10
CA THR A 61 2.19 22.44 -0.29
C THR A 61 2.17 23.95 -0.58
N LYS A 62 3.36 24.54 -0.76
CA LYS A 62 3.56 25.65 -1.71
C LYS A 62 4.52 25.16 -2.80
N CYS A 63 3.97 24.51 -3.83
CA CYS A 63 4.75 24.21 -5.02
C CYS A 63 4.89 25.50 -5.84
N ALA A 64 5.91 26.29 -5.55
CA ALA A 64 6.51 27.21 -6.50
C ALA A 64 7.88 26.65 -6.91
N PHE A 65 8.28 26.92 -8.16
CA PHE A 65 9.51 26.47 -8.85
C PHE A 65 10.58 25.88 -7.93
N ALA A 66 10.82 24.57 -8.06
CA ALA A 66 11.69 23.87 -7.13
C ALA A 66 13.18 24.01 -7.46
N THR A 67 13.95 24.14 -6.39
CA THR A 67 15.40 24.28 -6.34
C THR A 67 15.97 23.39 -5.22
N ASP A 68 17.25 23.01 -5.29
CA ASP A 68 17.95 22.25 -4.25
C ASP A 68 18.12 23.08 -2.96
N SER A 69 18.73 22.49 -1.93
CA SER A 69 19.02 23.15 -0.66
C SER A 69 19.89 24.41 -0.79
N PHE A 70 20.50 24.62 -1.97
CA PHE A 70 21.34 25.77 -2.33
C PHE A 70 20.68 26.70 -3.37
N GLY A 71 19.42 26.46 -3.77
CA GLY A 71 18.71 27.30 -4.72
C GLY A 71 18.89 26.93 -6.20
N LYS A 72 19.46 25.76 -6.54
CA LYS A 72 19.67 25.28 -7.92
C LYS A 72 18.52 24.39 -8.41
N LYS A 73 17.92 24.69 -9.57
CA LYS A 73 16.78 23.94 -10.14
C LYS A 73 17.17 22.48 -10.47
N ILE A 74 16.36 21.49 -10.07
CA ILE A 74 16.61 20.06 -10.37
C ILE A 74 15.55 19.54 -11.32
N PHE A 75 15.94 19.04 -12.48
CA PHE A 75 15.00 18.69 -13.54
C PHE A 75 14.91 17.18 -13.80
N ASN A 76 13.75 16.69 -14.22
CA ASN A 76 13.63 15.43 -14.95
C ASN A 76 14.22 15.59 -16.38
N LYS A 77 14.31 14.50 -17.14
CA LYS A 77 14.87 14.53 -18.50
C LYS A 77 14.16 15.46 -19.51
N ASN A 78 12.93 15.88 -19.20
CA ASN A 78 12.11 16.80 -19.98
C ASN A 78 12.15 18.24 -19.44
N GLY A 79 12.96 18.52 -18.41
CA GLY A 79 13.12 19.87 -17.86
C GLY A 79 12.15 20.26 -16.74
N CYS A 80 11.44 19.31 -16.09
CA CYS A 80 10.45 19.60 -15.03
C CYS A 80 11.06 19.42 -13.62
N SER A 81 10.80 20.34 -12.66
CA SER A 81 11.40 20.35 -11.30
C SER A 81 10.36 20.41 -10.18
N CYS A 82 10.50 19.62 -9.10
CA CYS A 82 9.67 19.71 -7.90
C CYS A 82 10.42 19.26 -6.61
N VAL A 83 10.15 19.89 -5.46
CA VAL A 83 10.72 19.57 -4.13
C VAL A 83 9.67 19.86 -3.05
N CYS A 84 9.55 18.99 -2.06
CA CYS A 84 8.74 19.19 -0.86
C CYS A 84 9.57 19.94 0.20
N LYS A 85 9.05 21.01 0.81
CA LYS A 85 9.75 21.73 1.89
C LYS A 85 8.98 21.64 3.20
N GLY A 86 9.69 21.32 4.28
CA GLY A 86 9.14 21.24 5.62
C GLY A 86 8.83 22.64 6.12
N ASN A 87 7.72 22.79 6.85
CA ASN A 87 7.36 24.11 7.36
C ASN A 87 8.25 24.46 8.57
N SER A 88 9.25 25.32 8.38
CA SER A 88 10.11 25.79 9.48
C SER A 88 9.53 26.95 10.29
N ASN A 89 8.32 27.46 10.01
CA ASN A 89 7.77 28.64 10.70
C ASN A 89 6.23 28.63 10.86
N SER A 90 5.68 27.66 11.61
CA SER A 90 4.32 27.81 12.13
C SER A 90 4.23 27.33 13.56
N VAL A 91 4.44 28.27 14.48
CA VAL A 91 3.85 28.22 15.81
C VAL A 91 2.34 28.15 15.61
N ILE A 92 1.71 27.07 16.05
CA ILE A 92 0.25 26.97 16.10
C ILE A 92 -0.22 27.92 17.21
N THR A 93 -0.78 29.06 16.84
CA THR A 93 -1.69 29.80 17.72
C THR A 93 -3.13 29.34 17.44
N PRO A 94 -3.94 29.04 18.47
CA PRO A 94 -5.32 28.62 18.28
C PRO A 94 -6.18 29.84 17.96
N ILE A 95 -6.72 29.91 16.74
CA ILE A 95 -7.81 30.83 16.41
C ILE A 95 -9.12 30.08 16.60
N GLY A 96 -9.91 30.56 17.56
CA GLY A 96 -11.23 30.05 17.89
C GLY A 96 -12.22 30.25 16.75
N HIS A 97 -12.46 29.19 15.99
CA HIS A 97 -13.71 28.97 15.29
C HIS A 97 -14.23 27.61 15.75
N THR A 98 -15.39 27.61 16.39
CA THR A 98 -16.09 26.39 16.79
C THR A 98 -16.50 25.63 15.54
N LEU A 99 -15.64 24.72 15.11
CA LEU A 99 -16.02 23.66 14.18
C LEU A 99 -17.03 22.74 14.89
N PRO A 100 -18.05 22.23 14.18
CA PRO A 100 -18.93 21.19 14.73
C PRO A 100 -18.07 20.00 15.19
N PRO A 101 -18.50 19.25 16.22
CA PRO A 101 -17.68 18.21 16.81
C PRO A 101 -17.31 17.17 15.75
N VAL A 102 -16.04 17.17 15.34
CA VAL A 102 -15.46 16.08 14.56
C VAL A 102 -15.55 14.86 15.44
N GLN A 103 -16.49 13.96 15.11
CA GLN A 103 -16.61 12.68 15.78
C GLN A 103 -15.29 11.93 15.62
N THR A 104 -14.74 11.54 16.75
CA THR A 104 -13.46 10.86 16.92
C THR A 104 -13.37 9.63 16.02
N ILE A 105 -12.58 9.74 14.95
CA ILE A 105 -12.18 8.61 14.12
C ILE A 105 -11.33 7.69 15.03
N SER A 106 -11.77 6.44 15.17
CA SER A 106 -11.06 5.36 15.88
C SER A 106 -9.61 5.22 15.38
N PRO A 107 -8.69 4.69 16.21
CA PRO A 107 -7.27 5.04 16.18
C PRO A 107 -6.63 4.72 14.82
N VAL A 108 -5.95 5.72 14.27
CA VAL A 108 -5.04 5.62 13.12
C VAL A 108 -4.25 4.31 13.23
N GLN A 109 -4.45 3.41 12.25
CA GLN A 109 -3.68 2.18 12.19
C GLN A 109 -2.19 2.54 12.08
N THR A 110 -1.43 2.20 13.11
CA THR A 110 0.01 2.42 13.10
C THR A 110 0.64 1.58 11.99
N PHE A 111 1.72 2.08 11.39
CA PHE A 111 2.50 1.34 10.39
C PHE A 111 2.89 -0.07 10.88
N ALA A 112 3.14 -0.21 12.18
CA ALA A 112 3.39 -1.48 12.85
C ALA A 112 2.21 -2.45 12.78
N SER A 113 0.96 -1.98 12.95
CA SER A 113 -0.23 -2.84 12.87
C SER A 113 -0.55 -3.29 11.45
N LEU A 114 -0.22 -2.46 10.44
CA LEU A 114 -0.38 -2.84 9.04
C LEU A 114 0.64 -3.91 8.62
N ASN A 115 1.91 -3.79 9.01
CA ASN A 115 2.90 -4.82 8.69
C ASN A 115 2.60 -6.16 9.37
N ALA A 116 2.10 -6.14 10.61
CA ALA A 116 1.61 -7.35 11.27
C ALA A 116 0.48 -8.00 10.46
N PHE A 117 -0.49 -7.20 10.00
CA PHE A 117 -1.57 -7.69 9.15
C PHE A 117 -1.07 -8.30 7.83
N ARG A 118 -0.13 -7.64 7.13
CA ARG A 118 0.48 -8.16 5.90
C ARG A 118 1.14 -9.52 6.13
N ASN A 119 1.88 -9.66 7.23
CA ASN A 119 2.51 -10.92 7.61
C ASN A 119 1.49 -12.01 7.92
N THR A 120 0.40 -11.70 8.64
CA THR A 120 -0.68 -12.66 8.89
C THR A 120 -1.29 -13.16 7.57
N ILE A 121 -1.60 -12.24 6.66
CA ILE A 121 -2.14 -12.59 5.34
C ILE A 121 -1.16 -13.47 4.55
N LEU A 122 0.14 -13.15 4.56
CA LEU A 122 1.17 -13.97 3.92
C LEU A 122 1.20 -15.40 4.49
N VAL A 123 1.17 -15.54 5.82
CA VAL A 123 1.17 -16.84 6.50
C VAL A 123 -0.05 -17.67 6.08
N ILE A 124 -1.24 -17.09 6.05
CA ILE A 124 -2.46 -17.79 5.64
C ILE A 124 -2.36 -18.24 4.17
N HIS A 125 -1.88 -17.39 3.26
CA HIS A 125 -1.63 -17.78 1.87
C HIS A 125 -0.69 -18.98 1.78
N ASN A 126 0.45 -18.90 2.47
CA ASN A 126 1.47 -19.94 2.40
C ASN A 126 1.02 -21.26 3.03
N ASN A 127 0.16 -21.23 4.05
CA ASN A 127 -0.48 -22.42 4.59
C ASN A 127 -1.36 -23.12 3.54
N TYR A 128 -2.19 -22.39 2.80
CA TYR A 128 -2.98 -22.98 1.72
C TYR A 128 -2.10 -23.45 0.57
N ARG A 129 -1.13 -22.65 0.13
CA ARG A 129 -0.18 -23.03 -0.93
C ARG A 129 0.58 -24.31 -0.61
N LYS A 130 0.99 -24.49 0.66
CA LYS A 130 1.59 -25.73 1.16
C LYS A 130 0.69 -26.95 0.92
N MET A 131 -0.61 -26.84 1.20
CA MET A 131 -1.56 -27.94 1.00
C MET A 131 -1.65 -28.40 -0.47
N HIS A 132 -1.26 -27.54 -1.42
CA HIS A 132 -1.27 -27.83 -2.85
C HIS A 132 0.13 -28.12 -3.42
N GLY A 133 1.17 -28.16 -2.58
CA GLY A 133 2.54 -28.40 -3.03
C GLY A 133 3.11 -27.31 -3.94
N VAL A 134 2.59 -26.08 -3.89
CA VAL A 134 3.08 -24.96 -4.70
C VAL A 134 4.03 -24.05 -3.89
N PRO A 135 5.00 -23.37 -4.52
CA PRO A 135 6.00 -22.55 -3.81
C PRO A 135 5.38 -21.45 -2.95
N TYR A 136 6.04 -21.08 -1.86
CA TYR A 136 5.59 -19.98 -1.00
C TYR A 136 5.76 -18.62 -1.66
N LEU A 137 4.86 -17.70 -1.32
CA LEU A 137 4.96 -16.28 -1.65
C LEU A 137 5.89 -15.57 -0.67
N LYS A 138 6.44 -14.44 -1.11
CA LYS A 138 7.10 -13.43 -0.28
C LYS A 138 6.38 -12.09 -0.40
N LEU A 139 6.40 -11.29 0.65
CA LEU A 139 5.89 -9.91 0.56
C LEU A 139 6.79 -9.06 -0.34
N ASN A 140 6.20 -8.21 -1.16
CA ASN A 140 6.89 -7.19 -1.95
C ASN A 140 6.42 -5.79 -1.54
N GLN A 141 7.36 -4.88 -1.29
CA GLN A 141 7.07 -3.54 -0.78
C GLN A 141 6.34 -2.66 -1.80
N GLU A 142 6.67 -2.75 -3.08
CA GLU A 142 5.99 -2.01 -4.16
C GLU A 142 4.55 -2.51 -4.34
N LEU A 143 4.34 -3.83 -4.33
CA LEU A 143 3.00 -4.40 -4.36
C LEU A 143 2.19 -4.05 -3.11
N ASN A 144 2.83 -4.00 -1.93
CA ASN A 144 2.18 -3.56 -0.69
C ASN A 144 1.71 -2.10 -0.80
N PHE A 145 2.52 -1.22 -1.37
CA PHE A 145 2.15 0.18 -1.61
C PHE A 145 1.00 0.28 -2.61
N TYR A 146 1.06 -0.47 -3.71
CA TYR A 146 0.00 -0.55 -4.70
C TYR A 146 -1.33 -1.04 -4.09
N ALA A 147 -1.31 -2.18 -3.40
CA ALA A 147 -2.49 -2.77 -2.77
C ALA A 147 -3.09 -1.84 -1.70
N GLN A 148 -2.25 -1.11 -0.96
CA GLN A 148 -2.72 -0.14 0.03
C GLN A 148 -3.48 1.03 -0.61
N GLN A 149 -2.94 1.61 -1.68
CA GLN A 149 -3.65 2.67 -2.42
C GLN A 149 -4.98 2.17 -3.01
N ARG A 150 -5.03 0.92 -3.48
CA ARG A 150 -6.25 0.29 -3.99
C ARG A 150 -7.31 0.14 -2.89
N ALA A 151 -6.90 -0.33 -1.71
CA ALA A 151 -7.79 -0.47 -0.55
C ALA A 151 -8.37 0.89 -0.13
N GLU A 152 -7.53 1.93 -0.06
CA GLU A 152 -7.93 3.30 0.29
C GLU A 152 -8.89 3.90 -0.75
N MET A 153 -8.61 3.70 -2.04
CA MET A 153 -9.50 4.14 -3.12
C MET A 153 -10.88 3.49 -3.01
N TRP A 154 -10.96 2.18 -2.78
CA TRP A 154 -12.25 1.50 -2.60
C TRP A 154 -12.98 1.91 -1.32
N ALA A 155 -12.23 2.13 -0.24
CA ALA A 155 -12.81 2.67 0.99
C ALA A 155 -13.43 4.05 0.75
N GLN A 156 -12.76 4.94 0.01
CA GLN A 156 -13.29 6.26 -0.34
C GLN A 156 -14.51 6.20 -1.26
N MET A 157 -14.48 5.33 -2.28
CA MET A 157 -15.56 5.24 -3.28
C MET A 157 -16.75 4.37 -2.81
N GLY A 158 -16.55 3.51 -1.82
CA GLY A 158 -17.57 2.55 -1.36
C GLY A 158 -17.88 1.43 -2.36
N MET A 159 -17.04 1.23 -3.38
CA MET A 159 -17.24 0.21 -4.41
C MET A 159 -15.91 -0.41 -4.89
N LEU A 160 -15.97 -1.69 -5.27
CA LEU A 160 -14.86 -2.42 -5.87
C LEU A 160 -14.80 -2.13 -7.38
N MET A 161 -13.62 -1.76 -7.88
CA MET A 161 -13.39 -1.57 -9.31
C MET A 161 -12.29 -2.52 -9.81
N LYS A 162 -12.57 -3.28 -10.87
CA LYS A 162 -11.55 -4.12 -11.53
C LYS A 162 -10.43 -3.24 -12.10
N ASN A 163 -9.19 -3.74 -12.04
CA ASN A 163 -8.07 -3.17 -12.80
C ASN A 163 -7.57 -4.17 -13.85
N PRO A 164 -7.92 -3.99 -15.14
CA PRO A 164 -7.51 -4.92 -16.18
C PRO A 164 -6.02 -4.84 -16.56
N PHE A 165 -5.29 -3.81 -16.12
CA PHE A 165 -3.88 -3.57 -16.49
C PHE A 165 -2.92 -3.60 -15.30
N GLY A 166 -3.36 -4.16 -14.17
CA GLY A 166 -2.60 -4.24 -12.93
C GLY A 166 -1.93 -5.59 -12.70
N PRO A 167 -1.25 -5.75 -11.55
CA PRO A 167 -0.92 -7.08 -11.03
C PRO A 167 -2.20 -7.92 -10.87
N GLY A 168 -2.05 -9.24 -10.72
CA GLY A 168 -3.19 -10.08 -10.30
C GLY A 168 -3.77 -9.51 -9.01
N GLU A 169 -5.10 -9.56 -8.83
CA GLU A 169 -5.75 -8.88 -7.69
C GLU A 169 -6.91 -9.71 -7.15
N ASN A 170 -6.93 -9.90 -5.82
CA ASN A 170 -8.09 -10.40 -5.12
C ASN A 170 -8.67 -9.29 -4.23
N PRO A 171 -9.92 -8.84 -4.49
CA PRO A 171 -10.66 -7.93 -3.64
C PRO A 171 -11.38 -8.65 -2.48
N TYR A 172 -11.48 -7.99 -1.34
CA TYR A 172 -12.37 -8.41 -0.26
C TYR A 172 -12.92 -7.19 0.48
N TRP A 173 -14.16 -7.31 0.95
CA TRP A 173 -14.74 -6.37 1.88
C TRP A 173 -15.66 -7.09 2.87
N ALA A 174 -15.80 -6.51 4.06
CA ALA A 174 -16.75 -7.00 5.06
C ALA A 174 -17.30 -5.83 5.88
N TYR A 175 -18.60 -5.85 6.15
CA TYR A 175 -19.31 -4.89 7.00
C TYR A 175 -19.63 -5.52 8.36
N ASN A 176 -19.66 -4.72 9.43
CA ASN A 176 -20.09 -5.13 10.78
C ASN A 176 -19.32 -6.32 11.39
N THR A 177 -18.05 -6.50 11.01
CA THR A 177 -17.15 -7.39 11.76
C THR A 177 -16.55 -6.58 12.91
N ALA A 178 -16.56 -7.06 14.15
CA ALA A 178 -16.06 -6.30 15.30
C ALA A 178 -14.96 -7.09 16.04
N PRO A 179 -13.67 -6.71 15.92
CA PRO A 179 -13.12 -5.74 14.97
C PRO A 179 -12.96 -6.34 13.56
N PRO A 180 -13.15 -5.57 12.48
CA PRO A 180 -12.87 -6.02 11.13
C PRO A 180 -11.36 -6.17 10.95
N ASN A 181 -10.81 -7.38 11.04
CA ASN A 181 -9.37 -7.57 10.83
C ASN A 181 -9.03 -7.80 9.35
N GLY A 182 -9.97 -8.34 8.56
CA GLY A 182 -9.77 -8.67 7.14
C GLY A 182 -9.02 -9.99 6.91
N GLU A 183 -8.71 -10.74 7.95
CA GLU A 183 -7.95 -12.00 7.88
C GLU A 183 -8.77 -13.14 7.24
N ASP A 184 -10.10 -13.05 7.32
CA ASP A 184 -11.00 -13.98 6.67
C ASP A 184 -11.00 -13.85 5.13
N ALA A 185 -10.44 -12.77 4.57
CA ALA A 185 -10.35 -12.55 3.12
C ALA A 185 -9.77 -13.78 2.39
N VAL A 186 -8.61 -14.26 2.85
CA VAL A 186 -7.92 -15.40 2.22
C VAL A 186 -8.73 -16.70 2.37
N LYS A 187 -9.41 -16.88 3.51
CA LYS A 187 -10.25 -18.06 3.73
C LYS A 187 -11.47 -18.06 2.81
N VAL A 188 -12.11 -16.91 2.64
CA VAL A 188 -13.25 -16.74 1.72
C VAL A 188 -12.83 -17.02 0.29
N TRP A 189 -11.72 -16.43 -0.17
CA TRP A 189 -11.17 -16.71 -1.51
C TRP A 189 -10.81 -18.18 -1.68
N TYR A 190 -10.16 -18.79 -0.69
CA TYR A 190 -9.75 -20.19 -0.77
C TYR A 190 -10.94 -21.16 -0.79
N ASN A 191 -12.02 -20.85 -0.08
CA ASN A 191 -13.22 -21.69 -0.01
C ASN A 191 -13.92 -21.88 -1.36
N GLU A 192 -13.63 -21.07 -2.37
CA GLU A 192 -14.05 -21.28 -3.75
C GLU A 192 -13.52 -22.60 -4.35
N ILE A 193 -12.51 -23.24 -3.73
CA ILE A 193 -12.06 -24.60 -4.09
C ILE A 193 -13.22 -25.60 -4.18
N LYS A 194 -14.30 -25.41 -3.40
CA LYS A 194 -15.49 -26.27 -3.42
C LYS A 194 -16.21 -26.28 -4.78
N ASP A 195 -16.05 -25.19 -5.54
CA ASP A 195 -16.65 -24.99 -6.86
C ASP A 195 -15.65 -25.28 -7.99
N TRP A 196 -14.40 -25.65 -7.66
CA TRP A 196 -13.35 -25.94 -8.62
C TRP A 196 -13.28 -27.43 -9.00
N ASN A 197 -13.42 -27.73 -10.29
CA ASN A 197 -13.22 -29.08 -10.82
C ASN A 197 -11.80 -29.22 -11.41
N PHE A 198 -10.91 -29.90 -10.68
CA PHE A 198 -9.51 -30.11 -11.11
C PHE A 198 -9.36 -30.87 -12.43
N LYS A 199 -10.34 -31.67 -12.84
CA LYS A 199 -10.30 -32.39 -14.13
C LYS A 199 -10.76 -31.49 -15.26
N ALA A 200 -11.96 -30.92 -15.14
CA ALA A 200 -12.60 -30.16 -16.22
C ALA A 200 -12.02 -28.75 -16.43
N ASN A 201 -11.59 -28.07 -15.36
CA ASN A 201 -11.17 -26.67 -15.42
C ASN A 201 -9.67 -26.49 -15.65
N SER A 202 -8.89 -27.58 -15.66
CA SER A 202 -7.44 -27.53 -15.81
C SER A 202 -6.98 -26.99 -17.18
N GLU A 203 -7.83 -27.01 -18.21
CA GLU A 203 -7.40 -26.72 -19.58
C GLU A 203 -7.88 -25.38 -20.16
N THR A 204 -8.84 -24.69 -19.52
CA THR A 204 -9.51 -23.53 -20.15
C THR A 204 -9.43 -22.25 -19.31
N GLN A 205 -10.35 -22.07 -18.36
CA GLN A 205 -10.48 -20.85 -17.59
C GLN A 205 -11.13 -21.07 -16.22
N ALA A 206 -10.83 -20.17 -15.27
CA ALA A 206 -11.64 -20.02 -14.07
C ALA A 206 -12.97 -19.34 -14.38
N SER A 207 -13.99 -19.73 -13.62
CA SER A 207 -15.24 -18.98 -13.56
C SER A 207 -15.11 -17.84 -12.55
N PRO A 208 -16.01 -16.82 -12.57
CA PRO A 208 -16.07 -15.80 -11.52
C PRO A 208 -16.27 -16.37 -10.10
N LYS A 209 -16.70 -17.64 -9.96
CA LYS A 209 -16.86 -18.32 -8.67
C LYS A 209 -15.56 -18.92 -8.12
N THR A 210 -14.50 -18.97 -8.92
CA THR A 210 -13.25 -19.69 -8.60
C THR A 210 -11.99 -18.87 -8.84
N GLU A 211 -12.12 -17.67 -9.40
CA GLU A 211 -10.99 -16.84 -9.82
C GLU A 211 -10.12 -16.38 -8.65
N HIS A 212 -10.68 -16.23 -7.45
CA HIS A 212 -9.88 -15.85 -6.29
C HIS A 212 -9.09 -17.04 -5.75
N PHE A 213 -9.71 -18.23 -5.64
CA PHE A 213 -9.03 -19.46 -5.24
C PHE A 213 -7.85 -19.78 -6.15
N THR A 214 -8.06 -19.76 -7.47
CA THR A 214 -7.00 -20.11 -8.42
C THR A 214 -5.82 -19.15 -8.32
N GLN A 215 -6.07 -17.87 -8.05
CA GLN A 215 -5.00 -16.89 -7.81
C GLN A 215 -4.24 -17.17 -6.50
N VAL A 216 -4.92 -17.51 -5.39
CA VAL A 216 -4.28 -17.80 -4.10
C VAL A 216 -3.23 -18.91 -4.23
N ILE A 217 -3.56 -19.97 -4.97
CA ILE A 217 -2.69 -21.14 -5.14
C ILE A 217 -1.93 -21.18 -6.47
N TRP A 218 -1.91 -20.08 -7.23
CA TRP A 218 -1.27 -20.06 -8.54
C TRP A 218 0.24 -20.36 -8.42
N LYS A 219 0.69 -21.48 -8.98
CA LYS A 219 2.06 -21.99 -8.81
C LYS A 219 3.14 -20.99 -9.21
N SER A 220 2.95 -20.29 -10.33
CA SER A 220 3.95 -19.36 -10.88
C SER A 220 3.94 -17.96 -10.26
N THR A 221 2.98 -17.67 -9.37
CA THR A 221 2.97 -16.44 -8.57
C THR A 221 4.02 -16.58 -7.46
N SER A 222 4.84 -15.54 -7.27
CA SER A 222 5.99 -15.55 -6.36
C SER A 222 5.95 -14.46 -5.28
N GLU A 223 5.20 -13.39 -5.51
CA GLU A 223 5.19 -12.19 -4.68
C GLU A 223 3.76 -11.74 -4.38
N LEU A 224 3.60 -11.17 -3.18
CA LEU A 224 2.34 -10.71 -2.64
C LEU A 224 2.47 -9.28 -2.12
N GLY A 225 1.52 -8.43 -2.47
CA GLY A 225 1.25 -7.16 -1.82
C GLY A 225 -0.08 -7.19 -1.10
N VAL A 226 -0.16 -6.56 0.06
CA VAL A 226 -1.36 -6.56 0.89
C VAL A 226 -1.66 -5.13 1.37
N GLY A 227 -2.88 -4.69 1.12
CA GLY A 227 -3.43 -3.41 1.55
C GLY A 227 -4.71 -3.59 2.34
N ARG A 228 -4.94 -2.69 3.29
CA ARG A 228 -6.16 -2.64 4.10
C ARG A 228 -6.58 -1.21 4.38
N ALA A 229 -7.86 -0.93 4.20
CA ALA A 229 -8.46 0.35 4.54
C ALA A 229 -9.84 0.14 5.17
N TYR A 230 -10.33 1.19 5.82
CA TYR A 230 -11.60 1.17 6.52
C TYR A 230 -12.44 2.36 6.05
N ASN A 231 -13.74 2.14 5.94
CA ASN A 231 -14.72 3.22 5.83
C ASN A 231 -15.92 2.85 6.71
N LEU A 232 -16.19 3.68 7.74
CA LEU A 232 -17.21 3.40 8.76
C LEU A 232 -17.02 2.01 9.37
N ASN A 233 -18.04 1.15 9.29
CA ASN A 233 -18.03 -0.22 9.81
C ASN A 233 -17.61 -1.26 8.74
N THR A 234 -16.96 -0.81 7.66
CA THR A 234 -16.53 -1.67 6.56
C THR A 234 -15.01 -1.70 6.47
N VAL A 235 -14.45 -2.90 6.30
CA VAL A 235 -13.05 -3.10 5.91
C VAL A 235 -12.95 -3.48 4.46
N TYR A 236 -11.91 -2.98 3.80
CA TYR A 236 -11.52 -3.29 2.43
C TYR A 236 -10.12 -3.88 2.48
N VAL A 237 -9.93 -5.04 1.85
CA VAL A 237 -8.65 -5.72 1.75
C VAL A 237 -8.34 -5.97 0.27
N VAL A 238 -7.10 -5.69 -0.11
CA VAL A 238 -6.58 -5.98 -1.44
C VAL A 238 -5.35 -6.84 -1.30
N CYS A 239 -5.33 -7.97 -2.00
CA CYS A 239 -4.10 -8.73 -2.25
C CYS A 239 -3.72 -8.58 -3.72
N SER A 240 -2.49 -8.13 -3.97
CA SER A 240 -1.92 -7.99 -5.31
C SER A 240 -0.80 -9.01 -5.52
N TYR A 241 -0.74 -9.62 -6.71
CA TYR A 241 0.10 -10.78 -6.98
C TYR A 241 1.04 -10.55 -8.15
N TYR A 242 2.30 -10.98 -8.00
CA TYR A 242 3.26 -11.00 -9.09
C TYR A 242 4.05 -12.32 -9.08
N ASN A 243 4.22 -13.04 -10.19
CA ASN A 243 3.46 -12.90 -11.44
C ASN A 243 1.95 -13.03 -11.20
N GLY A 244 1.15 -12.32 -12.00
CA GLY A 244 -0.30 -12.46 -11.97
C GLY A 244 -0.75 -13.86 -12.37
N GLY A 245 -1.79 -14.37 -11.72
CA GLY A 245 -2.40 -15.67 -12.01
C GLY A 245 -3.55 -15.57 -13.01
N ASN A 246 -4.35 -16.64 -13.07
CA ASN A 246 -5.57 -16.72 -13.87
C ASN A 246 -5.36 -16.52 -15.39
N ILE A 247 -4.17 -16.84 -15.87
CA ILE A 247 -3.83 -16.74 -17.30
C ILE A 247 -4.56 -17.87 -18.04
N PHE A 248 -5.32 -17.49 -19.08
CA PHE A 248 -6.05 -18.42 -19.93
C PHE A 248 -5.15 -19.55 -20.44
N GLY A 249 -5.62 -20.80 -20.36
CA GLY A 249 -4.88 -21.98 -20.82
C GLY A 249 -3.71 -22.43 -19.92
N GLN A 250 -3.46 -21.78 -18.77
CA GLN A 250 -2.34 -22.12 -17.88
C GLN A 250 -2.77 -22.75 -16.55
N TYR A 251 -4.04 -23.13 -16.39
CA TYR A 251 -4.58 -23.62 -15.12
C TYR A 251 -3.99 -24.98 -14.72
N GLY A 252 -3.81 -25.91 -15.66
CA GLY A 252 -3.33 -27.27 -15.37
C GLY A 252 -1.90 -27.33 -14.83
N SER A 253 -1.07 -26.34 -15.18
CA SER A 253 0.29 -26.21 -14.65
C SER A 253 0.38 -25.36 -13.38
N ASN A 254 -0.70 -24.64 -13.02
CA ASN A 254 -0.68 -23.68 -11.92
C ASN A 254 -1.64 -23.96 -10.76
N VAL A 255 -2.69 -24.76 -10.96
CA VAL A 255 -3.74 -25.00 -9.97
C VAL A 255 -3.76 -26.49 -9.62
N MET A 256 -2.88 -26.87 -8.69
CA MET A 256 -2.67 -28.27 -8.29
C MET A 256 -3.79 -28.75 -7.35
N PRO A 257 -4.17 -30.04 -7.36
CA PRO A 257 -5.01 -30.61 -6.30
C PRO A 257 -4.28 -30.54 -4.95
N ARG A 258 -5.03 -30.74 -3.86
CA ARG A 258 -4.40 -30.91 -2.54
C ARG A 258 -3.52 -32.16 -2.55
N LEU A 259 -2.39 -32.08 -1.86
CA LEU A 259 -1.58 -33.25 -1.53
C LEU A 259 -2.42 -34.20 -0.68
N ALA A 260 -2.33 -35.49 -0.97
CA ALA A 260 -2.98 -36.56 -0.21
C ALA A 260 -2.31 -36.76 1.15
#